data_AF-A0A127HSU8-F1
#
_entry.id   AF-A0A127HSU8-F1
#
_cell.length_a   1.000
_cell.length_b   1.000
_cell.length_c   1.000
_cell.angle_alpha   90.00
_cell.angle_beta   90.00
_cell.angle_gamma   90.00
#
_symmetry.space_group_name_H-M   'P 1'
#
loop_
_entity.id
_entity.type
_entity.pdbx_description
1 polymer ?
#
loop_
_entity_poly.entity_id
_entity_poly.type
_entity_poly.pdbx_seq_one_letter_code
_entity_poly.pdbx_strand_id
1 'polypeptide(L)'
;MRTVLHNRIETCRTLAGERSFSGDNSNWLSFIRGPQLKEAHFNQDTVPALVISGGSANKLAADLRNEYSLAWHPKNMRVGLDGRSDPVFLIVHKLDYPTYTSVLSDALESYPNLRIIGWDGGKLTGFGAARAAALGFADSLPWRPERLMMIDQDVVTTEQTRHSNPAVRRRVENLHQATNQPVVGFGVGYPTRQTPPLPFRDTEQPKPSDWDGPAEQFVSLRAPYRRNRGDGIYDPYMVAGGEDMLMSKKLGLSKEGRNTAQVQEKIIKKELKGPPDVPNTYWSEGRVQTLKALFEAEKNTLVAFEGESMTLDSLMSKFVGNGWVSAHPSVDSYTAAACIVERIILRLASESRL
;
A
#
# COMPACT_ATOMS: atom_id res chain seq x y z
N MET A 1 21.27 -12.53 -8.97
CA MET A 1 20.21 -12.07 -8.05
C MET A 1 20.11 -10.55 -7.92
N ARG A 2 21.21 -9.78 -7.75
CA ARG A 2 21.17 -8.30 -7.91
C ARG A 2 20.58 -7.85 -9.25
N THR A 3 20.82 -8.63 -10.31
CA THR A 3 20.21 -8.46 -11.64
C THR A 3 18.67 -8.52 -11.62
N VAL A 4 18.07 -9.38 -10.79
CA VAL A 4 16.60 -9.51 -10.71
C VAL A 4 15.99 -8.24 -10.13
N LEU A 5 16.56 -7.74 -9.02
CA LEU A 5 16.16 -6.48 -8.41
C LEU A 5 16.34 -5.31 -9.38
N HIS A 6 17.49 -5.23 -10.06
CA HIS A 6 17.75 -4.18 -11.04
C HIS A 6 16.76 -4.21 -12.19
N ASN A 7 16.54 -5.38 -12.82
CA ASN A 7 15.58 -5.54 -13.91
C ASN A 7 14.18 -5.09 -13.49
N ARG A 8 13.71 -5.51 -12.31
CA ARG A 8 12.43 -5.09 -11.76
C ARG A 8 12.33 -3.58 -11.62
N ILE A 9 13.34 -2.94 -11.02
CA ILE A 9 13.37 -1.49 -10.86
C ILE A 9 13.30 -0.79 -12.22
N GLU A 10 14.10 -1.21 -13.20
CA GLU A 10 14.09 -0.62 -14.54
C GLU A 10 12.78 -0.86 -15.29
N THR A 11 12.15 -2.03 -15.14
CA THR A 11 10.83 -2.31 -15.71
C THR A 11 9.76 -1.42 -15.09
N CYS A 12 9.70 -1.31 -13.76
CA CYS A 12 8.77 -0.43 -13.07
C CYS A 12 9.00 1.05 -13.43
N ARG A 13 10.26 1.46 -13.58
CA ARG A 13 10.65 2.80 -14.03
C ARG A 13 10.14 3.08 -15.46
N THR A 14 10.37 2.15 -16.38
CA THR A 14 9.88 2.22 -17.77
C THR A 14 8.35 2.30 -17.81
N LEU A 15 7.66 1.51 -16.99
CA LEU A 15 6.20 1.56 -16.87
C LEU A 15 5.72 2.91 -16.37
N ALA A 16 6.46 3.56 -15.47
CA ALA A 16 6.13 4.91 -15.04
C ALA A 16 6.35 6.00 -16.11
N GLY A 17 7.14 5.70 -17.14
CA GLY A 17 7.35 6.54 -18.32
C GLY A 17 8.54 7.52 -18.20
N GLU A 18 8.72 8.34 -19.25
CA GLU A 18 9.86 9.25 -19.49
C GLU A 18 10.11 10.33 -18.42
N ARG A 19 9.27 10.41 -17.38
CA ARG A 19 9.55 11.27 -16.21
C ARG A 19 10.64 10.71 -15.30
N SER A 20 11.06 9.48 -15.57
CA SER A 20 12.20 8.84 -14.93
C SER A 20 13.48 9.07 -15.74
N PHE A 21 14.28 10.05 -15.34
CA PHE A 21 15.60 10.25 -15.93
C PHE A 21 16.56 9.15 -15.45
N SER A 22 17.42 8.66 -16.35
CA SER A 22 18.46 7.70 -15.99
C SER A 22 19.38 8.30 -14.92
N GLY A 23 19.42 7.66 -13.75
CA GLY A 23 20.23 8.10 -12.61
C GLY A 23 19.49 8.91 -11.52
N ASP A 24 18.23 9.30 -11.74
CA ASP A 24 17.41 9.94 -10.70
C ASP A 24 16.41 8.91 -10.14
N ASN A 25 16.66 8.42 -8.92
CA ASN A 25 15.78 7.46 -8.21
C ASN A 25 14.51 8.12 -7.65
N SER A 26 14.14 9.29 -8.16
CA SER A 26 13.23 10.20 -7.50
C SER A 26 12.53 11.14 -8.46
N ASN A 27 11.34 10.75 -8.94
CA ASN A 27 10.23 11.59 -9.49
C ASN A 27 9.44 10.91 -10.63
N TRP A 28 9.04 9.66 -10.44
CA TRP A 28 8.10 8.93 -11.31
C TRP A 28 6.61 9.24 -11.10
N LEU A 29 6.24 10.03 -10.09
CA LEU A 29 4.84 10.22 -9.70
C LEU A 29 4.45 11.71 -9.77
N SER A 30 3.29 11.98 -10.36
CA SER A 30 2.66 13.30 -10.35
C SER A 30 1.22 13.21 -9.82
N PHE A 31 0.57 14.36 -9.61
CA PHE A 31 -0.75 14.40 -8.98
C PHE A 31 -1.76 15.21 -9.81
N ILE A 32 -2.88 14.57 -10.12
CA ILE A 32 -4.11 15.20 -10.57
C ILE A 32 -4.86 15.64 -9.31
N ARG A 33 -5.10 16.96 -9.19
CA ARG A 33 -5.77 17.55 -8.04
C ARG A 33 -7.10 18.16 -8.47
N GLY A 34 -8.11 18.02 -7.61
CA GLY A 34 -9.29 18.88 -7.66
C GLY A 34 -8.97 20.33 -7.26
N PRO A 35 -10.00 21.18 -7.09
CA PRO A 35 -9.85 22.57 -6.65
C PRO A 35 -8.94 22.68 -5.41
N GLN A 36 -8.05 23.69 -5.38
CA GLN A 36 -7.13 23.89 -4.27
C GLN A 36 -7.88 24.08 -2.94
N LEU A 37 -7.45 23.37 -1.90
CA LEU A 37 -7.81 23.68 -0.51
C LEU A 37 -7.21 25.04 -0.13
N LYS A 38 -7.99 26.11 -0.24
CA LYS A 38 -7.70 27.37 0.44
C LYS A 38 -8.16 27.27 1.88
N GLU A 39 -7.50 26.43 2.66
CA GLU A 39 -7.87 26.19 4.06
C GLU A 39 -6.75 26.66 4.98
N ALA A 40 -6.77 27.96 5.29
CA ALA A 40 -5.78 28.65 6.12
C ALA A 40 -5.67 28.13 7.57
N HIS A 41 -6.54 27.20 7.98
CA HIS A 41 -6.57 26.65 9.33
C HIS A 41 -5.69 25.40 9.48
N PHE A 42 -5.33 24.73 8.38
CA PHE A 42 -4.40 23.60 8.44
C PHE A 42 -2.99 24.06 8.75
N ASN A 43 -2.35 23.35 9.66
CA ASN A 43 -1.01 23.64 10.16
C ASN A 43 -0.23 22.33 10.35
N GLN A 44 1.02 22.44 10.82
CA GLN A 44 1.91 21.30 10.99
C GLN A 44 1.36 20.20 11.92
N ASP A 45 0.49 20.54 12.87
CA ASP A 45 -0.16 19.62 13.81
C ASP A 45 -1.43 18.96 13.25
N THR A 46 -1.93 19.42 12.09
CA THR A 46 -3.04 18.78 11.37
C THR A 46 -2.57 17.43 10.84
N VAL A 47 -3.30 16.35 11.17
CA VAL A 47 -2.89 14.97 10.82
C VAL A 47 -3.81 14.44 9.71
N PRO A 48 -3.44 14.59 8.43
CA PRO A 48 -4.26 14.10 7.33
C PRO A 48 -4.36 12.57 7.36
N ALA A 49 -5.51 12.04 6.94
CA ALA A 49 -5.65 10.65 6.52
C ALA A 49 -5.42 10.54 5.01
N LEU A 50 -4.41 9.77 4.62
CA LEU A 50 -4.16 9.37 3.23
C LEU A 50 -4.65 7.94 3.06
N VAL A 51 -5.79 7.80 2.40
CA VAL A 51 -6.47 6.52 2.20
C VAL A 51 -6.01 5.92 0.89
N ILE A 52 -5.34 4.77 0.95
CA ILE A 52 -4.92 4.03 -0.24
C ILE A 52 -6.17 3.35 -0.81
N SER A 53 -6.67 3.91 -1.91
CA SER A 53 -7.95 3.54 -2.48
C SER A 53 -7.76 3.03 -3.91
N GLY A 54 -8.31 1.86 -4.17
CA GLY A 54 -8.26 1.18 -5.46
C GLY A 54 -9.16 -0.05 -5.37
N GLY A 55 -9.96 -0.32 -6.40
CA GLY A 55 -11.02 -1.33 -6.26
C GLY A 55 -12.30 -0.87 -6.91
N SER A 56 -13.21 -0.30 -6.12
CA SER A 56 -14.50 0.16 -6.65
C SER A 56 -14.99 1.41 -5.94
N ALA A 57 -15.14 2.49 -6.69
CA ALA A 57 -15.77 3.73 -6.25
C ALA A 57 -17.23 3.50 -5.84
N ASN A 58 -17.96 2.65 -6.55
CA ASN A 58 -19.37 2.37 -6.27
C ASN A 58 -19.56 1.66 -4.93
N LYS A 59 -18.74 0.65 -4.64
CA LYS A 59 -18.73 0.01 -3.31
C LYS A 59 -18.39 1.01 -2.22
N LEU A 60 -17.40 1.88 -2.46
CA LEU A 60 -17.01 2.89 -1.48
C LEU A 60 -18.10 3.95 -1.24
N ALA A 61 -18.79 4.38 -2.29
CA ALA A 61 -19.91 5.32 -2.19
C ALA A 61 -21.07 4.77 -1.36
N ALA A 62 -21.36 3.48 -1.46
CA ALA A 62 -22.35 2.82 -0.62
C ALA A 62 -21.89 2.80 0.86
N ASP A 63 -20.63 2.47 1.13
CA ASP A 63 -20.11 2.45 2.49
C ASP A 63 -20.01 3.84 3.15
N LEU A 64 -19.73 4.91 2.39
CA LEU A 64 -19.70 6.29 2.90
C LEU A 64 -21.08 6.86 3.28
N ARG A 65 -22.16 6.20 2.84
CA ARG A 65 -23.54 6.54 3.21
C ARG A 65 -24.02 5.84 4.49
N ASN A 66 -23.27 4.84 4.98
CA ASN A 66 -23.68 3.97 6.08
C ASN A 66 -22.78 4.13 7.31
N GLU A 67 -23.38 4.11 8.52
CA GLU A 67 -22.82 3.86 9.88
C GLU A 67 -21.45 4.42 10.29
N TYR A 68 -20.80 5.24 9.46
CA TYR A 68 -19.46 5.79 9.67
C TYR A 68 -18.45 4.72 10.08
N SER A 69 -18.59 3.48 9.59
CA SER A 69 -17.85 2.36 10.16
C SER A 69 -16.38 2.33 9.71
N LEU A 70 -16.01 3.05 8.65
CA LEU A 70 -14.63 3.11 8.14
C LEU A 70 -13.75 3.94 9.07
N ALA A 71 -12.54 3.48 9.39
CA ALA A 71 -11.66 4.16 10.33
C ALA A 71 -11.30 5.59 9.89
N TRP A 72 -11.26 5.82 8.58
CA TRP A 72 -10.94 7.08 7.94
C TRP A 72 -12.19 7.88 7.53
N HIS A 73 -13.40 7.39 7.81
CA HIS A 73 -14.64 8.06 7.43
C HIS A 73 -14.57 9.56 7.82
N PRO A 74 -14.96 10.51 6.95
CA PRO A 74 -14.79 11.94 7.23
C PRO A 74 -15.34 12.41 8.59
N LYS A 75 -16.44 11.80 9.06
CA LYS A 75 -17.06 12.03 10.38
C LYS A 75 -16.28 11.48 11.59
N ASN A 76 -15.38 10.53 11.38
CA ASN A 76 -14.54 9.94 12.44
C ASN A 76 -13.22 10.71 12.64
N MET A 77 -12.89 11.60 11.70
CA MET A 77 -11.67 12.39 11.75
C MET A 77 -11.71 13.40 12.90
N ARG A 78 -10.56 13.62 13.51
CA ARG A 78 -10.39 14.56 14.63
C ARG A 78 -10.95 15.93 14.26
N VAL A 79 -11.65 16.54 15.20
CA VAL A 79 -12.10 17.93 15.11
C VAL A 79 -11.08 18.83 15.82
N GLY A 80 -10.57 19.83 15.11
CA GLY A 80 -9.69 20.87 15.64
C GLY A 80 -10.38 21.76 16.68
N LEU A 81 -9.62 22.63 17.33
CA LEU A 81 -10.17 23.59 18.31
C LEU A 81 -11.13 24.59 17.66
N ASP A 82 -11.03 24.78 16.35
CA ASP A 82 -11.90 25.61 15.51
C ASP A 82 -13.17 24.89 15.04
N GLY A 83 -13.40 23.65 15.47
CA GLY A 83 -14.57 22.86 15.10
C GLY A 83 -14.49 22.20 13.72
N ARG A 84 -13.33 22.25 13.03
CA ARG A 84 -13.16 21.65 11.70
C ARG A 84 -12.44 20.31 11.74
N SER A 85 -12.86 19.37 10.90
CA SER A 85 -12.28 18.03 10.85
C SER A 85 -10.95 18.00 10.08
N ASP A 86 -10.02 17.16 10.54
CA ASP A 86 -8.78 16.84 9.81
C ASP A 86 -9.11 16.28 8.40
N PRO A 87 -8.28 16.57 7.39
CA PRO A 87 -8.58 16.24 6.01
C PRO A 87 -8.37 14.75 5.70
N VAL A 88 -9.22 14.22 4.82
CA VAL A 88 -9.17 12.87 4.25
C VAL A 88 -8.90 12.98 2.76
N PHE A 89 -7.82 12.34 2.30
CA PHE A 89 -7.48 12.25 0.90
C PHE A 89 -7.56 10.80 0.44
N LEU A 90 -8.49 10.50 -0.47
CA LEU A 90 -8.49 9.25 -1.22
C LEU A 90 -7.40 9.33 -2.28
N ILE A 91 -6.37 8.50 -2.15
CA ILE A 91 -5.26 8.40 -3.08
C ILE A 91 -5.58 7.28 -4.06
N VAL A 92 -5.92 7.65 -5.30
CA VAL A 92 -6.36 6.73 -6.37
C VAL A 92 -5.45 6.83 -7.58
N HIS A 93 -5.25 5.75 -8.33
CA HIS A 93 -4.49 5.82 -9.56
C HIS A 93 -5.23 6.67 -10.61
N LYS A 94 -4.50 7.32 -11.54
CA LYS A 94 -5.11 8.15 -12.60
C LYS A 94 -6.16 7.44 -13.43
N LEU A 95 -6.07 6.11 -13.56
CA LEU A 95 -7.04 5.29 -14.31
C LEU A 95 -8.40 5.25 -13.60
N ASP A 96 -8.39 5.28 -12.27
CA ASP A 96 -9.60 5.23 -11.45
C ASP A 96 -10.14 6.64 -11.14
N TYR A 97 -9.30 7.67 -11.26
CA TYR A 97 -9.63 9.03 -10.86
C TYR A 97 -10.96 9.55 -11.44
N PRO A 98 -11.25 9.45 -12.76
CA PRO A 98 -12.52 9.93 -13.31
C PRO A 98 -13.73 9.24 -12.68
N THR A 99 -13.71 7.91 -12.58
CA THR A 99 -14.78 7.11 -11.97
C THR A 99 -14.99 7.49 -10.51
N TYR A 100 -13.92 7.60 -9.73
CA TYR A 100 -14.00 7.99 -8.33
C TYR A 100 -14.58 9.40 -8.16
N THR A 101 -14.13 10.38 -8.96
CA THR A 101 -14.66 11.75 -8.89
C THR A 101 -16.13 11.84 -9.27
N SER A 102 -16.57 11.05 -10.26
CA SER A 102 -17.97 11.02 -10.69
C SER A 102 -18.87 10.30 -9.69
N VAL A 103 -18.45 9.14 -9.18
CA VAL A 103 -19.29 8.29 -8.32
C VAL A 103 -19.38 8.83 -6.89
N LEU A 104 -18.34 9.56 -6.44
CA LEU A 104 -18.29 10.11 -5.09
C LEU A 104 -18.70 11.59 -5.02
N SER A 105 -19.31 12.16 -6.06
CA SER A 105 -19.73 13.57 -6.09
C SER A 105 -20.53 13.98 -4.85
N ASP A 106 -21.56 13.20 -4.52
CA ASP A 106 -22.47 13.49 -3.41
C ASP A 106 -21.73 13.43 -2.06
N ALA A 107 -20.78 12.49 -1.93
CA ALA A 107 -19.95 12.38 -0.74
C ALA A 107 -18.96 13.54 -0.62
N LEU A 108 -18.38 14.01 -1.73
CA LEU A 108 -17.50 15.17 -1.75
C LEU A 108 -18.23 16.46 -1.39
N GLU A 109 -19.48 16.61 -1.82
CA GLU A 109 -20.35 17.72 -1.42
C GLU A 109 -20.76 17.64 0.06
N SER A 110 -21.09 16.43 0.53
CA SER A 110 -21.54 16.19 1.91
C SER A 110 -20.41 16.30 2.95
N TYR A 111 -19.17 16.05 2.56
CA TYR A 111 -18.02 16.00 3.46
C TYR A 111 -16.93 17.00 3.02
N PRO A 112 -16.94 18.23 3.58
CA PRO A 112 -15.99 19.28 3.21
C PRO A 112 -14.52 18.94 3.45
N ASN A 113 -14.21 17.97 4.31
CA ASN A 113 -12.86 17.49 4.57
C ASN A 113 -12.45 16.27 3.72
N LEU A 114 -13.29 15.79 2.79
CA LEU A 114 -12.98 14.67 1.89
C LEU A 114 -12.51 15.16 0.52
N ARG A 115 -11.40 14.62 0.02
CA ARG A 115 -10.86 14.92 -1.32
C ARG A 115 -10.37 13.66 -2.02
N ILE A 116 -10.30 13.71 -3.35
CA ILE A 116 -9.73 12.67 -4.19
C ILE A 116 -8.49 13.23 -4.87
N ILE A 117 -7.40 12.47 -4.83
CA ILE A 117 -6.13 12.79 -5.46
C ILE A 117 -5.78 11.65 -6.40
N GLY A 118 -5.68 11.97 -7.70
CA GLY A 118 -5.21 11.02 -8.70
C GLY A 118 -3.70 11.03 -8.72
N TRP A 119 -3.04 9.90 -8.44
CA TRP A 119 -1.61 9.77 -8.71
C TRP A 119 -1.38 9.22 -10.11
N ASP A 120 -0.50 9.86 -10.86
CA ASP A 120 -0.10 9.46 -12.21
C ASP A 120 1.34 8.98 -12.17
N GLY A 121 1.48 7.66 -12.19
CA GLY A 121 2.73 6.93 -12.41
C GLY A 121 2.71 6.19 -13.76
N GLY A 122 2.18 6.80 -14.82
CA GLY A 122 2.19 6.18 -16.14
C GLY A 122 1.33 4.91 -16.23
N LYS A 123 1.94 3.79 -16.58
CA LYS A 123 1.33 2.45 -16.60
C LYS A 123 1.63 1.66 -15.32
N LEU A 124 2.50 2.17 -14.43
CA LEU A 124 2.85 1.48 -13.19
C LEU A 124 1.64 1.44 -12.27
N THR A 125 1.34 0.23 -11.78
CA THR A 125 0.37 -0.03 -10.73
C THR A 125 1.04 -0.82 -9.61
N GLY A 126 0.34 -1.02 -8.49
CA GLY A 126 0.83 -1.84 -7.39
C GLY A 126 0.80 -1.13 -6.05
N PHE A 127 0.89 -1.91 -4.98
CA PHE A 127 0.71 -1.42 -3.61
C PHE A 127 1.86 -0.51 -3.16
N GLY A 128 3.11 -0.88 -3.44
CA GLY A 128 4.28 -0.04 -3.16
C GLY A 128 4.20 1.32 -3.86
N ALA A 129 3.78 1.36 -5.12
CA ALA A 129 3.60 2.60 -5.87
C ALA A 129 2.51 3.49 -5.30
N ALA A 130 1.37 2.91 -4.90
CA ALA A 130 0.30 3.67 -4.27
C ALA A 130 0.73 4.29 -2.92
N ARG A 131 1.47 3.53 -2.09
CA ARG A 131 2.00 4.03 -0.80
C ARG A 131 3.04 5.12 -0.98
N ALA A 132 3.98 4.93 -1.91
CA ALA A 132 4.95 5.96 -2.25
C ALA A 132 4.30 7.22 -2.82
N ALA A 133 3.25 7.08 -3.64
CA ALA A 133 2.45 8.21 -4.12
C ALA A 133 1.81 8.98 -2.97
N ALA A 134 1.29 8.29 -1.95
CA ALA A 134 0.75 8.93 -0.76
C ALA A 134 1.82 9.74 0.00
N LEU A 135 3.02 9.19 0.18
CA LEU A 135 4.14 9.93 0.80
C LEU A 135 4.56 11.15 -0.04
N GLY A 136 4.66 10.98 -1.36
CA GLY A 136 4.96 12.08 -2.28
C GLY A 136 3.89 13.18 -2.27
N PHE A 137 2.62 12.81 -2.12
CA PHE A 137 1.53 13.75 -1.97
C PHE A 137 1.62 14.48 -0.62
N ALA A 138 1.92 13.77 0.47
CA ALA A 138 2.06 14.37 1.80
C ALA A 138 3.09 15.51 1.83
N ASP A 139 4.25 15.31 1.21
CA ASP A 139 5.30 16.34 1.10
C ASP A 139 4.87 17.56 0.27
N SER A 140 3.87 17.39 -0.60
CA SER A 140 3.36 18.45 -1.45
C SER A 140 2.25 19.28 -0.78
N LEU A 141 1.85 18.94 0.44
CA LEU A 141 0.85 19.68 1.19
C LEU A 141 1.46 21.01 1.68
N PRO A 142 0.77 22.15 1.48
CA PRO A 142 1.35 23.46 1.73
C PRO A 142 1.65 23.71 3.22
N TRP A 143 0.91 23.09 4.13
CA TRP A 143 1.09 23.23 5.58
C TRP A 143 2.15 22.28 6.17
N ARG A 144 2.73 21.38 5.35
CA ARG A 144 3.81 20.46 5.74
C ARG A 144 3.53 19.71 7.05
N PRO A 145 2.52 18.81 7.08
CA PRO A 145 2.15 18.11 8.30
C PRO A 145 3.35 17.32 8.85
N GLU A 146 3.57 17.39 10.17
CA GLU A 146 4.64 16.62 10.83
C GLU A 146 4.30 15.14 10.97
N ARG A 147 3.00 14.81 10.90
CA ARG A 147 2.49 13.45 10.97
C ARG A 147 1.32 13.25 10.04
N LEU A 148 1.19 12.06 9.47
CA LEU A 148 0.03 11.62 8.70
C LEU A 148 -0.43 10.24 9.16
N MET A 149 -1.66 9.89 8.79
CA MET A 149 -2.15 8.52 8.85
C MET A 149 -2.24 7.96 7.43
N MET A 150 -1.71 6.77 7.20
CA MET A 150 -1.93 6.04 5.95
C MET A 150 -2.77 4.81 6.22
N ILE A 151 -3.86 4.66 5.48
CA ILE A 151 -4.95 3.74 5.83
C ILE A 151 -5.43 3.02 4.56
N ASP A 152 -5.58 1.71 4.60
CA ASP A 152 -6.28 0.96 3.55
C ASP A 152 -7.78 1.31 3.54
N GLN A 153 -8.37 1.40 2.35
CA GLN A 153 -9.77 1.82 2.17
C GLN A 153 -10.80 1.01 2.96
N ASP A 154 -10.52 -0.26 3.28
CA ASP A 154 -11.46 -1.21 3.87
C ASP A 154 -11.25 -1.45 5.38
N VAL A 155 -10.43 -0.62 6.04
CA VAL A 155 -10.22 -0.64 7.49
C VAL A 155 -11.40 0.00 8.24
N VAL A 156 -11.89 -0.68 9.27
CA VAL A 156 -13.00 -0.20 10.11
C VAL A 156 -12.52 0.42 11.42
N THR A 157 -13.31 1.34 11.95
CA THR A 157 -13.08 1.96 13.26
C THR A 157 -13.33 0.95 14.38
N THR A 158 -12.41 0.85 15.34
CA THR A 158 -12.57 0.05 16.56
C THR A 158 -12.09 0.88 17.75
N GLU A 159 -12.66 0.70 18.95
CA GLU A 159 -12.24 1.46 20.14
C GLU A 159 -10.74 1.32 20.46
N GLN A 160 -10.16 0.16 20.14
CA GLN A 160 -8.76 -0.17 20.39
C GLN A 160 -7.80 0.48 19.39
N THR A 161 -8.26 0.83 18.20
CA THR A 161 -7.42 1.39 17.11
C THR A 161 -7.87 2.77 16.64
N ARG A 162 -8.98 3.30 17.19
CA ARG A 162 -9.55 4.59 16.81
C ARG A 162 -8.57 5.72 17.10
N HIS A 163 -8.06 6.34 16.04
CA HIS A 163 -7.06 7.41 16.12
C HIS A 163 -7.53 8.66 16.88
N SER A 164 -8.85 8.91 16.95
CA SER A 164 -9.43 10.00 17.73
C SER A 164 -9.54 9.70 19.23
N ASN A 165 -9.31 8.46 19.68
CA ASN A 165 -9.24 8.11 21.09
C ASN A 165 -7.92 8.64 21.71
N PRO A 166 -7.95 9.50 22.75
CA PRO A 166 -6.75 10.04 23.37
C PRO A 166 -5.79 8.99 23.95
N ALA A 167 -6.29 7.82 24.36
CA ALA A 167 -5.45 6.73 24.84
C ALA A 167 -4.66 6.06 23.70
N VAL A 168 -5.34 5.80 22.57
CA VAL A 168 -4.72 5.23 21.36
C VAL A 168 -3.68 6.21 20.79
N ARG A 169 -4.04 7.48 20.68
CA ARG A 169 -3.13 8.54 20.22
C ARG A 169 -1.85 8.61 21.05
N ARG A 170 -1.97 8.70 22.39
CA ARG A 170 -0.82 8.72 23.29
C ARG A 170 0.04 7.47 23.15
N ARG A 171 -0.57 6.29 22.97
CA ARG A 171 0.16 5.03 22.77
C ARG A 171 1.01 5.07 21.50
N VAL A 172 0.44 5.54 20.38
CA VAL A 172 1.15 5.68 19.10
C VAL A 172 2.25 6.73 19.17
N GLU A 173 2.00 7.87 19.80
CA GLU A 173 3.00 8.94 20.00
C GLU A 173 4.17 8.46 20.87
N ASN A 174 3.89 7.77 21.97
CA ASN A 174 4.89 7.17 22.84
C ASN A 174 5.72 6.10 22.11
N LEU A 175 5.10 5.28 21.26
CA LEU A 175 5.82 4.29 20.46
C LEU A 175 6.80 4.93 19.48
N HIS A 176 6.38 5.99 18.77
CA HIS A 176 7.30 6.72 17.92
C HIS A 176 8.47 7.32 18.72
N GLN A 177 8.22 7.85 19.92
CA GLN A 177 9.28 8.40 20.79
C GLN A 177 10.23 7.32 21.32
N ALA A 178 9.68 6.20 21.81
CA ALA A 178 10.45 5.12 22.43
C ALA A 178 11.29 4.33 21.40
N THR A 179 10.77 4.16 20.18
CA THR A 179 11.45 3.38 19.13
C THR A 179 12.30 4.23 18.20
N ASN A 180 12.06 5.56 18.17
CA ASN A 180 12.60 6.49 17.19
C ASN A 180 12.32 6.07 15.72
N GLN A 181 11.25 5.29 15.50
CA GLN A 181 10.87 4.83 14.16
C GLN A 181 9.96 5.85 13.46
N PRO A 182 10.14 6.07 12.13
CA PRO A 182 9.33 7.01 11.38
C PRO A 182 7.90 6.51 11.14
N VAL A 183 7.65 5.22 11.37
CA VAL A 183 6.36 4.56 11.17
C VAL A 183 5.97 3.81 12.45
N VAL A 184 4.68 3.87 12.81
CA VAL A 184 4.08 3.06 13.87
C VAL A 184 2.74 2.51 13.41
N GLY A 185 2.52 1.20 13.57
CA GLY A 185 1.23 0.57 13.30
C GLY A 185 0.21 0.82 14.40
N PHE A 186 -1.05 1.13 14.03
CA PHE A 186 -2.16 1.28 14.98
C PHE A 186 -2.64 -0.06 15.57
N GLY A 187 -2.19 -1.18 15.02
CA GLY A 187 -2.57 -2.50 15.48
C GLY A 187 -1.77 -3.61 14.81
N VAL A 188 -2.40 -4.77 14.61
CA VAL A 188 -1.95 -5.92 13.85
C VAL A 188 -3.04 -6.26 12.84
N GLY A 189 -2.69 -6.30 11.55
CA GLY A 189 -3.60 -6.77 10.51
C GLY A 189 -3.80 -8.27 10.66
N TYR A 190 -5.06 -8.73 10.79
CA TYR A 190 -5.32 -10.16 10.97
C TYR A 190 -5.51 -10.84 9.60
N PRO A 191 -4.65 -11.80 9.21
CA PRO A 191 -4.63 -12.38 7.87
C PRO A 191 -5.65 -13.53 7.73
N THR A 192 -6.83 -13.45 8.32
CA THR A 192 -7.86 -14.46 8.02
C THR A 192 -8.68 -14.00 6.84
N ARG A 193 -8.14 -14.21 5.64
CA ARG A 193 -9.02 -14.38 4.47
C ARG A 193 -9.10 -15.86 4.08
N GLN A 194 -8.01 -16.64 4.05
CA GLN A 194 -8.05 -18.06 3.67
C GLN A 194 -6.91 -18.89 4.27
N THR A 195 -7.16 -20.18 4.53
CA THR A 195 -6.13 -21.20 4.87
C THR A 195 -5.24 -21.48 3.64
N PRO A 196 -3.92 -21.71 3.78
CA PRO A 196 -3.06 -22.10 2.67
C PRO A 196 -3.63 -23.33 1.92
N PRO A 197 -3.76 -23.29 0.59
CA PRO A 197 -4.29 -24.42 -0.18
C PRO A 197 -3.30 -25.59 -0.16
N LEU A 198 -3.80 -26.81 -0.38
CA LEU A 198 -2.96 -27.98 -0.61
C LEU A 198 -2.11 -27.81 -1.90
N PRO A 199 -0.85 -28.29 -1.91
CA PRO A 199 -0.15 -29.02 -0.86
C PRO A 199 0.58 -28.12 0.16
N PHE A 200 0.54 -26.79 -0.02
CA PHE A 200 1.24 -25.81 0.83
C PHE A 200 0.70 -25.71 2.25
N ARG A 201 -0.44 -26.37 2.54
CA ARG A 201 -0.91 -26.57 3.91
C ARG A 201 0.14 -27.27 4.79
N ASP A 202 0.88 -28.20 4.18
CA ASP A 202 1.79 -29.09 4.90
C ASP A 202 3.27 -28.67 4.74
N THR A 203 3.55 -27.57 4.03
CA THR A 203 4.89 -26.96 4.00
C THR A 203 5.24 -26.34 5.35
N GLU A 204 6.52 -26.25 5.69
CA GLU A 204 6.99 -25.59 6.92
C GLU A 204 6.32 -24.22 7.03
N GLN A 205 5.53 -24.05 8.09
CA GLN A 205 4.81 -22.80 8.29
C GLN A 205 5.83 -21.66 8.38
N PRO A 206 5.59 -20.52 7.70
CA PRO A 206 6.47 -19.39 7.83
C PRO A 206 6.60 -19.02 9.30
N LYS A 207 7.82 -18.77 9.75
CA LYS A 207 8.13 -18.47 11.14
C LYS A 207 7.41 -17.17 11.54
N PRO A 208 7.13 -16.93 12.84
CA PRO A 208 6.58 -15.65 13.29
C PRO A 208 7.36 -14.43 12.75
N SER A 209 8.68 -14.55 12.60
CA SER A 209 9.57 -13.55 12.00
C SER A 209 9.40 -13.33 10.50
N ASP A 210 8.71 -14.23 9.80
CA ASP A 210 8.34 -14.09 8.39
C ASP A 210 7.04 -13.28 8.23
N TRP A 211 6.34 -13.00 9.33
CA TRP A 211 5.11 -12.20 9.41
C TRP A 211 5.33 -10.85 10.13
N ASP A 212 6.59 -10.50 10.40
CA ASP A 212 7.04 -9.40 11.26
C ASP A 212 6.98 -8.01 10.57
N GLY A 213 5.89 -7.70 9.87
CA GLY A 213 5.57 -6.36 9.37
C GLY A 213 4.56 -5.66 10.28
N PRO A 214 4.73 -4.38 10.67
CA PRO A 214 3.69 -3.68 11.40
C PRO A 214 2.51 -3.50 10.47
N ALA A 215 1.34 -3.96 10.93
CA ALA A 215 0.00 -3.58 10.48
C ALA A 215 -0.04 -2.59 9.31
N GLU A 216 0.14 -3.17 8.14
CA GLU A 216 0.31 -2.56 6.83
C GLU A 216 -0.96 -1.82 6.35
N GLN A 217 -2.02 -1.92 7.15
CA GLN A 217 -3.37 -1.50 6.83
C GLN A 217 -3.71 -0.14 7.47
N PHE A 218 -3.06 0.21 8.59
CA PHE A 218 -3.31 1.47 9.31
C PHE A 218 -2.07 1.89 10.11
N VAL A 219 -1.35 2.88 9.58
CA VAL A 219 -0.08 3.35 10.16
C VAL A 219 -0.10 4.86 10.41
N SER A 220 0.64 5.28 11.43
CA SER A 220 1.07 6.66 11.66
C SER A 220 2.48 6.84 11.13
N LEU A 221 2.71 7.92 10.38
CA LEU A 221 3.98 8.23 9.74
C LEU A 221 4.42 9.63 10.14
N ARG A 222 5.71 9.80 10.48
CA ARG A 222 6.32 11.11 10.80
C ARG A 222 7.14 11.63 9.64
N ALA A 223 7.12 12.94 9.45
CA ALA A 223 8.02 13.63 8.54
C ALA A 223 9.51 13.45 8.95
N PRO A 224 10.46 13.53 8.01
CA PRO A 224 10.27 13.68 6.57
C PRO A 224 9.75 12.39 5.92
N TYR A 225 8.74 12.51 5.06
CA TYR A 225 8.11 11.35 4.40
C TYR A 225 8.97 10.81 3.26
N ARG A 226 9.61 11.70 2.50
CA ARG A 226 10.67 11.37 1.56
C ARG A 226 12.03 11.85 2.08
N ARG A 227 13.05 11.00 1.96
CA ARG A 227 14.44 11.32 2.32
C ARG A 227 15.28 11.44 1.05
N ASN A 228 16.18 12.43 1.00
CA ASN A 228 17.16 12.59 -0.09
C ASN A 228 16.55 12.52 -1.50
N ARG A 229 15.38 13.14 -1.69
CA ARG A 229 14.53 13.10 -2.89
C ARG A 229 13.91 11.74 -3.24
N GLY A 230 14.35 10.62 -2.67
CA GLY A 230 13.78 9.27 -2.92
C GLY A 230 12.30 9.12 -2.55
N ASP A 231 11.69 7.98 -2.89
CA ASP A 231 10.24 7.74 -2.75
C ASP A 231 9.72 7.47 -1.34
N GLY A 232 10.55 7.75 -0.33
CA GLY A 232 10.24 7.55 1.08
C GLY A 232 10.57 6.14 1.56
N ILE A 233 9.79 5.65 2.52
CA ILE A 233 10.04 4.35 3.17
C ILE A 233 9.45 3.16 2.40
N TYR A 234 8.66 3.43 1.35
CA TYR A 234 8.04 2.42 0.50
C TYR A 234 8.69 2.37 -0.87
N ASP A 235 9.10 1.17 -1.27
CA ASP A 235 9.70 0.93 -2.58
C ASP A 235 8.61 0.75 -3.64
N PRO A 236 8.50 1.64 -4.64
CA PRO A 236 7.38 1.59 -5.59
C PRO A 236 7.47 0.42 -6.58
N TYR A 237 8.62 -0.26 -6.64
CA TYR A 237 8.82 -1.48 -7.43
C TYR A 237 8.25 -2.75 -6.76
N MET A 238 7.73 -2.66 -5.54
CA MET A 238 7.01 -3.74 -4.88
C MET A 238 5.52 -3.66 -5.27
N VAL A 239 5.13 -4.46 -6.25
CA VAL A 239 3.84 -4.40 -6.95
C VAL A 239 2.80 -5.36 -6.38
N ALA A 240 3.23 -6.51 -5.85
CA ALA A 240 2.39 -7.67 -5.55
C ALA A 240 2.05 -7.84 -4.05
N GLY A 241 2.44 -6.91 -3.18
CA GLY A 241 2.04 -6.88 -1.76
C GLY A 241 3.16 -7.13 -0.75
N GLY A 242 4.43 -7.17 -1.18
CA GLY A 242 5.60 -7.30 -0.29
C GLY A 242 6.20 -5.98 0.17
N GLU A 243 5.63 -4.83 -0.20
CA GLU A 243 6.17 -3.49 0.06
C GLU A 243 6.36 -3.19 1.54
N ASP A 244 5.36 -3.49 2.35
CA ASP A 244 5.41 -3.20 3.78
C ASP A 244 6.35 -4.16 4.52
N MET A 245 6.45 -5.43 4.10
CA MET A 245 7.47 -6.35 4.61
C MET A 245 8.89 -5.87 4.29
N LEU A 246 9.10 -5.32 3.09
CA LEU A 246 10.40 -4.78 2.70
C LEU A 246 10.73 -3.53 3.51
N MET A 247 9.77 -2.62 3.65
CA MET A 247 9.86 -1.43 4.50
C MET A 247 10.23 -1.80 5.94
N SER A 248 9.55 -2.81 6.50
CA SER A 248 9.77 -3.30 7.87
C SER A 248 11.18 -3.82 8.08
N LYS A 249 11.70 -4.59 7.11
CA LYS A 249 13.08 -5.08 7.12
C LYS A 249 14.09 -3.95 7.00
N LYS A 250 13.87 -2.99 6.08
CA LYS A 250 14.76 -1.84 5.87
C LYS A 250 14.85 -0.96 7.12
N LEU A 251 13.73 -0.72 7.81
CA LEU A 251 13.69 0.07 9.05
C LEU A 251 14.06 -0.73 10.30
N GLY A 252 14.16 -2.06 10.21
CA GLY A 252 14.46 -2.91 11.36
C GLY A 252 13.39 -2.83 12.45
N LEU A 253 12.12 -2.83 12.04
CA LEU A 253 10.98 -2.68 12.96
C LEU A 253 10.84 -3.90 13.88
N SER A 254 11.38 -5.03 13.48
CA SER A 254 11.31 -6.29 14.20
C SER A 254 12.63 -6.60 14.91
N LYS A 255 12.55 -6.82 16.22
CA LYS A 255 13.65 -7.21 17.10
C LYS A 255 13.22 -8.45 17.87
N GLU A 256 14.09 -9.46 17.94
CA GLU A 256 13.82 -10.71 18.68
C GLU A 256 12.51 -11.41 18.26
N GLY A 257 12.17 -11.35 16.96
CA GLY A 257 10.95 -11.95 16.42
C GLY A 257 9.65 -11.23 16.81
N ARG A 258 9.74 -9.95 17.20
CA ARG A 258 8.59 -9.11 17.51
C ARG A 258 8.74 -7.74 16.87
N ASN A 259 7.66 -7.28 16.24
CA ASN A 259 7.56 -5.90 15.82
C ASN A 259 7.48 -4.94 17.01
N THR A 260 8.45 -4.02 17.09
CA THR A 260 8.59 -3.04 18.18
C THR A 260 7.88 -1.72 17.91
N ALA A 261 7.46 -1.47 16.68
CA ALA A 261 6.83 -0.23 16.23
C ALA A 261 5.34 -0.44 15.90
N GLN A 262 4.64 -1.23 16.72
CA GLN A 262 3.19 -1.42 16.57
C GLN A 262 2.49 -1.55 17.92
N VAL A 263 1.23 -1.15 17.92
CA VAL A 263 0.29 -1.47 18.98
C VAL A 263 -0.20 -2.91 18.81
N GLN A 264 -0.28 -3.69 19.90
CA GLN A 264 -0.71 -5.09 19.87
C GLN A 264 -2.24 -5.24 19.94
N GLU A 265 -2.95 -4.47 19.11
CA GLU A 265 -4.43 -4.46 19.03
C GLU A 265 -4.87 -4.90 17.64
N LYS A 266 -6.06 -5.47 17.50
CA LYS A 266 -6.51 -5.98 16.20
C LYS A 266 -7.01 -4.87 15.28
N ILE A 267 -6.47 -4.79 14.06
CA ILE A 267 -7.10 -4.06 12.95
C ILE A 267 -8.13 -4.98 12.31
N ILE A 268 -9.32 -4.43 12.08
CA ILE A 268 -10.41 -5.13 11.42
C ILE A 268 -10.59 -4.52 10.02
N LYS A 269 -10.71 -5.39 9.02
CA LYS A 269 -11.09 -5.03 7.65
C LYS A 269 -12.42 -5.65 7.32
N LYS A 270 -13.27 -4.94 6.57
CA LYS A 270 -14.54 -5.47 6.05
C LYS A 270 -14.51 -5.56 4.53
N GLU A 271 -15.36 -6.38 3.94
CA GLU A 271 -15.62 -6.26 2.52
C GLU A 271 -16.45 -5.00 2.25
N LEU A 272 -16.05 -4.21 1.25
CA LEU A 272 -16.87 -3.09 0.78
C LEU A 272 -18.07 -3.62 -0.02
N LYS A 273 -19.26 -3.12 0.29
CA LYS A 273 -20.53 -3.62 -0.29
C LYS A 273 -21.05 -2.66 -1.34
N GLY A 274 -21.51 -3.18 -2.47
CA GLY A 274 -22.08 -2.39 -3.56
C GLY A 274 -21.77 -2.99 -4.94
N PRO A 275 -22.30 -2.40 -6.02
CA PRO A 275 -22.00 -2.86 -7.36
C PRO A 275 -20.51 -2.63 -7.67
N PRO A 276 -19.86 -3.52 -8.43
CA PRO A 276 -18.50 -3.29 -8.90
C PRO A 276 -18.47 -2.13 -9.91
N ASP A 277 -17.31 -1.50 -10.06
CA ASP A 277 -17.11 -0.52 -11.13
C ASP A 277 -17.05 -1.24 -12.49
N VAL A 278 -17.72 -0.67 -13.49
CA VAL A 278 -17.74 -1.19 -14.87
C VAL A 278 -17.53 -0.01 -15.84
N PRO A 279 -16.37 0.07 -16.53
CA PRO A 279 -15.19 -0.77 -16.38
C PRO A 279 -14.37 -0.44 -15.11
N ASN A 280 -13.58 -1.42 -14.64
CA ASN A 280 -12.60 -1.25 -13.59
C ASN A 280 -11.18 -1.23 -14.19
N THR A 281 -10.87 -0.17 -14.93
CA THR A 281 -9.67 -0.10 -15.78
C THR A 281 -8.36 -0.32 -15.02
N TYR A 282 -8.25 0.13 -13.76
CA TYR A 282 -7.06 -0.16 -12.96
C TYR A 282 -6.86 -1.67 -12.75
N TRP A 283 -7.91 -2.40 -12.33
CA TRP A 283 -7.79 -3.83 -12.03
C TRP A 283 -7.82 -4.72 -13.29
N SER A 284 -8.69 -4.40 -14.25
CA SER A 284 -8.88 -5.24 -15.45
C SER A 284 -7.78 -5.06 -16.49
N GLU A 285 -7.14 -3.89 -16.53
CA GLU A 285 -6.15 -3.57 -17.57
C GLU A 285 -4.81 -3.13 -16.97
N GLY A 286 -4.78 -2.05 -16.18
CA GLY A 286 -3.53 -1.45 -15.70
C GLY A 286 -2.66 -2.42 -14.89
N ARG A 287 -3.28 -3.10 -13.91
CA ARG A 287 -2.61 -4.11 -13.09
C ARG A 287 -2.15 -5.30 -13.91
N VAL A 288 -2.99 -5.78 -14.82
CA VAL A 288 -2.65 -6.90 -15.70
C VAL A 288 -1.44 -6.57 -16.58
N GLN A 289 -1.39 -5.36 -17.15
CA GLN A 289 -0.28 -4.90 -17.97
C GLN A 289 1.02 -4.75 -17.16
N THR A 290 0.95 -4.21 -15.94
CA THR A 290 2.11 -4.10 -15.03
C THR A 290 2.67 -5.50 -14.73
N LEU A 291 1.81 -6.43 -14.31
CA LEU A 291 2.22 -7.79 -13.95
C LEU A 291 2.78 -8.55 -15.14
N LYS A 292 2.17 -8.39 -16.33
CA LYS A 292 2.68 -8.99 -17.56
C LYS A 292 4.06 -8.45 -17.93
N ALA A 293 4.27 -7.14 -17.86
CA ALA A 293 5.57 -6.53 -18.17
C ALA A 293 6.67 -7.01 -17.21
N LEU A 294 6.35 -7.12 -15.91
CA LEU A 294 7.26 -7.73 -14.93
C LEU A 294 7.57 -9.18 -15.26
N PHE A 295 6.54 -9.98 -15.57
CA PHE A 295 6.73 -11.37 -15.95
C PHE A 295 7.65 -11.49 -17.15
N GLU A 296 7.42 -10.74 -18.25
CA GLU A 296 8.28 -10.81 -19.44
C GLU A 296 9.74 -10.45 -19.14
N ALA A 297 9.99 -9.50 -18.24
CA ALA A 297 11.34 -9.11 -17.82
C ALA A 297 12.01 -10.15 -16.91
N GLU A 298 11.23 -10.96 -16.20
CA GLU A 298 11.69 -11.83 -15.11
C GLU A 298 11.57 -13.32 -15.41
N LYS A 299 10.87 -13.71 -16.48
CA LYS A 299 10.50 -15.10 -16.78
C LYS A 299 11.69 -16.07 -16.90
N ASN A 300 12.86 -15.55 -17.28
CA ASN A 300 14.10 -16.32 -17.40
C ASN A 300 14.91 -16.42 -16.09
N THR A 301 14.41 -15.85 -14.99
CA THR A 301 15.05 -15.97 -13.68
C THR A 301 15.06 -17.42 -13.25
N LEU A 302 16.26 -17.98 -13.00
CA LEU A 302 16.41 -19.32 -12.47
C LEU A 302 16.02 -19.36 -10.98
N VAL A 303 15.18 -20.33 -10.63
CA VAL A 303 14.71 -20.62 -9.28
C VAL A 303 14.90 -22.09 -8.97
N ALA A 304 15.19 -22.40 -7.71
CA ALA A 304 15.23 -23.78 -7.22
C ALA A 304 13.85 -24.13 -6.65
N PHE A 305 13.23 -25.20 -7.16
CA PHE A 305 11.94 -25.69 -6.71
C PHE A 305 11.94 -27.22 -6.71
N GLU A 306 11.61 -27.83 -5.56
CA GLU A 306 11.60 -29.29 -5.39
C GLU A 306 12.89 -30.01 -5.83
N GLY A 307 14.05 -29.39 -5.57
CA GLY A 307 15.36 -29.96 -5.92
C GLY A 307 15.79 -29.74 -7.38
N GLU A 308 14.93 -29.14 -8.21
CA GLU A 308 15.22 -28.82 -9.61
C GLU A 308 15.51 -27.32 -9.79
N SER A 309 16.42 -26.99 -10.70
CA SER A 309 16.61 -25.62 -11.16
C SER A 309 15.82 -25.40 -12.46
N MET A 310 14.95 -24.40 -12.47
CA MET A 310 14.11 -24.08 -13.63
C MET A 310 13.90 -22.57 -13.75
N THR A 311 13.48 -22.10 -14.92
CA THR A 311 13.10 -20.69 -15.09
C THR A 311 11.75 -20.41 -14.42
N LEU A 312 11.47 -19.14 -14.13
CA LEU A 312 10.17 -18.71 -13.61
C LEU A 312 9.02 -19.08 -14.58
N ASP A 313 9.26 -19.03 -15.89
CA ASP A 313 8.33 -19.50 -16.94
C ASP A 313 8.01 -20.99 -16.83
N SER A 314 9.06 -21.82 -16.72
CA SER A 314 8.90 -23.27 -16.51
C SER A 314 8.22 -23.59 -15.19
N LEU A 315 8.50 -22.81 -14.14
CA LEU A 315 7.83 -22.95 -12.85
C LEU A 315 6.33 -22.65 -12.96
N MET A 316 5.93 -21.59 -13.69
CA MET A 316 4.52 -21.30 -13.93
C MET A 316 3.83 -22.41 -14.73
N SER A 317 4.51 -22.99 -15.71
CA SER A 317 4.00 -24.17 -16.44
C SER A 317 3.83 -25.39 -15.53
N LYS A 318 4.79 -25.64 -14.63
CA LYS A 318 4.70 -26.70 -13.61
C LYS A 318 3.53 -26.46 -12.64
N PHE A 319 3.30 -25.22 -12.23
CA PHE A 319 2.16 -24.84 -11.37
C PHE A 319 0.81 -25.11 -12.06
N VAL A 320 0.70 -24.89 -13.37
CA VAL A 320 -0.48 -25.28 -14.15
C VAL A 320 -0.63 -26.79 -14.21
N GLY A 321 0.45 -27.52 -14.51
CA GLY A 321 0.43 -28.99 -14.52
C GLY A 321 -0.02 -29.61 -13.20
N ASN A 322 0.28 -28.95 -12.08
CA ASN A 322 -0.14 -29.36 -10.74
C ASN A 322 -1.50 -28.79 -10.30
N GLY A 323 -2.17 -27.98 -11.12
CA GLY A 323 -3.46 -27.36 -10.81
C GLY A 323 -3.41 -26.25 -9.75
N TRP A 324 -2.23 -25.70 -9.44
CA TRP A 324 -2.07 -24.60 -8.47
C TRP A 324 -2.37 -23.23 -9.08
N VAL A 325 -2.20 -23.12 -10.40
CA VAL A 325 -2.61 -21.96 -11.20
C VAL A 325 -3.50 -22.46 -12.33
N SER A 326 -4.57 -21.72 -12.62
CA SER A 326 -5.60 -22.12 -13.59
C SER A 326 -5.07 -22.25 -15.03
N ALA A 327 -4.22 -21.30 -15.45
CA ALA A 327 -3.65 -21.26 -16.78
C ALA A 327 -2.34 -20.46 -16.81
N HIS A 328 -1.52 -20.69 -17.82
CA HIS A 328 -0.34 -19.90 -18.12
C HIS A 328 -0.20 -19.80 -19.66
N PRO A 329 -0.09 -18.58 -20.25
CA PRO A 329 -0.12 -17.27 -19.60
C PRO A 329 -1.51 -16.86 -19.06
N SER A 330 -1.54 -16.21 -17.89
CA SER A 330 -2.74 -15.65 -17.26
C SER A 330 -2.40 -14.60 -16.19
N VAL A 331 -3.40 -13.79 -15.78
CA VAL A 331 -3.27 -12.82 -14.68
C VAL A 331 -2.85 -13.50 -13.37
N ASP A 332 -3.38 -14.69 -13.10
CA ASP A 332 -3.05 -15.48 -11.91
C ASP A 332 -1.58 -15.91 -11.96
N SER A 333 -1.11 -16.43 -13.11
CA SER A 333 0.29 -16.81 -13.28
C SER A 333 1.25 -15.62 -13.15
N TYR A 334 0.90 -14.45 -13.69
CA TYR A 334 1.73 -13.25 -13.56
C TYR A 334 1.76 -12.74 -12.11
N THR A 335 0.63 -12.84 -11.38
CA THR A 335 0.58 -12.50 -9.96
C THR A 335 1.47 -13.43 -9.15
N ALA A 336 1.36 -14.75 -9.37
CA ALA A 336 2.18 -15.75 -8.68
C ALA A 336 3.68 -15.52 -8.94
N ALA A 337 4.07 -15.31 -10.20
CA ALA A 337 5.43 -14.98 -10.60
C ALA A 337 5.95 -13.70 -9.90
N ALA A 338 5.15 -12.63 -9.88
CA ALA A 338 5.53 -11.38 -9.24
C ALA A 338 5.76 -11.57 -7.73
N CYS A 339 4.88 -12.30 -7.04
CA CYS A 339 5.01 -12.65 -5.63
C CYS A 339 6.31 -13.44 -5.34
N ILE A 340 6.64 -14.44 -6.17
CA ILE A 340 7.88 -15.22 -6.02
C ILE A 340 9.10 -14.31 -6.06
N VAL A 341 9.16 -13.41 -7.04
CA VAL A 341 10.29 -12.48 -7.17
C VAL A 341 10.34 -11.48 -6.00
N GLU A 342 9.19 -11.02 -5.47
CA GLU A 342 9.19 -10.20 -4.24
C GLU A 342 9.75 -10.95 -3.03
N ARG A 343 9.44 -12.25 -2.90
CA ARG A 343 10.02 -13.10 -1.84
C ARG A 343 11.53 -13.24 -2.00
N ILE A 344 12.03 -13.36 -3.23
CA ILE A 344 13.48 -13.35 -3.52
C ILE A 344 14.09 -12.01 -3.08
N ILE A 345 13.50 -10.88 -3.46
CA ILE A 345 13.97 -9.54 -3.08
C ILE A 345 13.99 -9.37 -1.55
N LEU A 346 12.92 -9.79 -0.88
CA LEU A 346 12.82 -9.73 0.59
C LEU A 346 13.89 -10.56 1.29
N ARG A 347 14.26 -11.72 0.73
CA ARG A 347 15.33 -12.56 1.28
C ARG A 347 16.71 -11.91 1.13
N LEU A 348 16.98 -11.32 -0.04
CA LEU A 348 18.23 -10.60 -0.29
C LEU A 348 18.40 -9.38 0.64
N ALA A 349 17.30 -8.68 0.94
CA ALA A 349 17.32 -7.54 1.85
C ALA A 349 17.70 -7.95 3.29
N SER A 350 17.34 -9.15 3.74
CA SER A 350 17.77 -9.68 5.04
C SER A 350 19.24 -10.12 5.06
N GLU A 351 19.76 -10.63 3.96
CA GLU A 351 21.17 -11.07 3.84
C GLU A 351 22.14 -9.88 3.71
N SER A 352 21.64 -8.69 3.39
CA SER A 352 22.45 -7.46 3.21
C SER A 352 22.77 -6.72 4.52
N ARG A 353 22.47 -7.31 5.69
CA ARG A 353 23.03 -6.90 6.99
C ARG A 353 24.23 -7.80 7.33
N LEU A 354 25.34 -7.59 6.63
CA LEU A 354 26.68 -7.99 7.03
C LEU A 354 27.57 -6.76 7.04
#